data_AF-K0IJ98-F1
#
_entry.id   AF-K0IJ98-F1
#
_cell.length_a   1.000
_cell.length_b   1.000
_cell.length_c   1.000
_cell.angle_alpha   90.00
_cell.angle_beta   90.00
_cell.angle_gamma   90.00
#
_symmetry.space_group_name_H-M   'P 1'
#
loop_
_entity.id
_entity.type
_entity.pdbx_description
1 polymer ?
#
loop_
_entity_poly.entity_id
_entity_poly.type
_entity_poly.pdbx_seq_one_letter_code
_entity_poly.pdbx_strand_id
1 'polypeptide(L)'
;MKKTKWQMRAYYLDSCNCDWGCPCQFNARPTHGNCDSVIRIHIIKGNYGSIEFARLNMAWIGSWPGPIHEGHGKISYYIDERASDDQFEALSKIITGGASGGPFAVYGSSADTVQEPRRAKIAFQARSTAQ
;
A
#
# COMPACT_ATOMS: atom_id res chain seq x y z
N MET A 1 12.04 -19.59 -10.42
CA MET A 1 10.81 -19.04 -11.06
C MET A 1 11.08 -17.61 -11.52
N LYS A 2 10.65 -17.24 -12.74
CA LYS A 2 10.77 -15.88 -13.28
C LYS A 2 9.68 -15.00 -12.64
N LYS A 3 10.05 -13.97 -11.87
CA LYS A 3 9.09 -13.05 -11.25
C LYS A 3 8.39 -12.22 -12.33
N THR A 4 7.08 -12.03 -12.20
CA THR A 4 6.31 -11.15 -13.09
C THR A 4 6.75 -9.70 -12.86
N LYS A 5 7.17 -9.02 -13.93
CA LYS A 5 7.57 -7.61 -13.87
C LYS A 5 6.33 -6.73 -13.70
N TRP A 6 6.45 -5.70 -12.87
CA TRP A 6 5.41 -4.71 -12.68
C TRP A 6 6.02 -3.33 -12.48
N GLN A 7 5.23 -2.30 -12.78
CA GLN A 7 5.56 -0.90 -12.56
C GLN A 7 4.28 -0.10 -12.37
N MET A 8 4.41 1.03 -11.67
CA MET A 8 3.28 1.88 -11.37
C MET A 8 3.73 3.33 -11.21
N ARG A 9 3.06 4.25 -11.90
CA ARG A 9 3.09 5.68 -11.61
C ARG A 9 1.84 6.01 -10.82
N ALA A 10 2.00 6.59 -9.65
CA ALA A 10 0.89 6.88 -8.74
C ALA A 10 1.15 8.13 -7.90
N TYR A 11 0.07 8.72 -7.39
CA TYR A 11 0.17 9.56 -6.18
C TYR A 11 0.16 8.63 -4.97
N TYR A 12 1.08 8.88 -4.06
CA TYR A 12 1.22 8.16 -2.80
C TYR A 12 0.91 9.12 -1.66
N LEU A 13 -0.09 8.80 -0.85
CA LEU A 13 -0.48 9.56 0.32
C LEU A 13 -0.30 8.67 1.54
N ASP A 14 0.51 9.15 2.47
CA ASP A 14 0.78 8.50 3.75
C ASP A 14 0.23 9.36 4.88
N SER A 15 -0.46 8.71 5.80
CA SER A 15 -0.85 9.27 7.07
C SER A 15 -0.36 8.34 8.18
N CYS A 16 0.42 8.89 9.10
CA CYS A 16 0.95 8.19 10.28
C CYS A 16 0.49 8.91 11.55
N ASN A 17 0.36 8.17 12.65
CA ASN A 17 0.02 8.71 13.98
C ASN A 17 1.13 9.56 14.63
N CYS A 18 2.33 9.62 14.06
CA CYS A 18 3.46 10.35 14.66
C CYS A 18 3.37 11.88 14.43
N ASP A 19 3.85 12.66 15.41
CA ASP A 19 3.80 14.14 15.41
C ASP A 19 4.34 14.81 14.12
N TRP A 20 5.40 14.27 13.52
CA TRP A 20 6.08 14.88 12.37
C TRP A 20 6.45 13.83 11.31
N GLY A 21 5.48 13.43 10.48
CA GLY A 21 5.68 12.41 9.44
C GLY A 21 6.00 11.02 10.01
N CYS A 22 6.56 10.11 9.22
CA CYS A 22 7.03 8.81 9.71
C CYS A 22 8.52 8.88 10.06
N PRO A 23 8.91 9.12 11.33
CA PRO A 23 10.32 9.11 11.76
C PRO A 23 10.99 7.75 11.51
N CYS A 24 10.17 6.71 11.47
CA CYS A 24 10.50 5.34 11.08
C CYS A 24 11.24 5.21 9.73
N GLN A 25 11.01 6.12 8.76
CA GLN A 25 11.76 6.11 7.51
C GLN A 25 13.25 6.49 7.66
N PHE A 26 13.60 7.10 8.79
CA PHE A 26 14.95 7.54 9.13
C PHE A 26 15.52 6.74 10.31
N ASN A 27 15.03 5.51 10.52
CA ASN A 27 15.41 4.61 11.62
C ASN A 27 15.13 5.16 13.04
N ALA A 28 14.30 6.20 13.17
CA ALA A 28 13.84 6.65 14.48
C ALA A 28 12.60 5.85 14.94
N ARG A 29 12.38 5.77 16.26
CA ARG A 29 11.22 5.07 16.83
C ARG A 29 9.94 5.89 16.63
N PRO A 30 8.75 5.26 16.56
CA PRO A 30 7.48 5.97 16.52
C PRO A 30 7.31 6.88 17.74
N THR A 31 6.74 8.07 17.54
CA THR A 31 6.57 9.08 18.60
C THR A 31 5.82 8.55 19.82
N HIS A 32 4.75 7.79 19.59
CA HIS A 32 3.87 7.30 20.66
C HIS A 32 4.16 5.85 21.08
N GLY A 33 5.30 5.31 20.65
CA GLY A 33 5.70 3.93 20.96
C GLY A 33 5.03 2.86 20.08
N ASN A 34 3.97 3.20 19.34
CA ASN A 34 3.29 2.33 18.37
C ASN A 34 3.17 3.02 16.99
N CYS A 35 2.90 2.25 15.94
CA CYS A 35 2.67 2.76 14.59
C CYS A 35 1.27 2.42 14.11
N ASP A 36 0.44 3.44 13.90
CA ASP A 36 -0.83 3.32 13.19
C ASP A 36 -0.74 4.15 11.91
N SER A 37 -1.03 3.53 10.78
CA SER A 37 -0.85 4.14 9.47
C SER A 37 -1.97 3.80 8.49
N VAL A 38 -2.28 4.77 7.63
CA VAL A 38 -3.12 4.61 6.46
C VAL A 38 -2.34 5.06 5.24
N ILE A 39 -2.13 4.15 4.31
CA ILE A 39 -1.58 4.47 2.99
C ILE A 39 -2.68 4.44 1.97
N ARG A 40 -2.60 5.40 1.05
CA ARG A 40 -3.46 5.47 -0.11
C ARG A 40 -2.68 5.74 -1.38
N ILE A 41 -3.01 4.99 -2.42
CA ILE A 41 -2.35 5.04 -3.72
C ILE A 41 -3.39 5.33 -4.78
N HIS A 42 -3.27 6.47 -5.46
CA HIS A 42 -4.02 6.75 -6.66
C HIS A 42 -3.17 6.43 -7.88
N ILE A 43 -3.53 5.36 -8.57
CA ILE A 43 -2.79 4.83 -9.72
C ILE A 43 -3.07 5.70 -10.93
N ILE A 44 -2.05 6.37 -11.46
CA ILE A 44 -2.14 7.12 -12.72
C ILE A 44 -2.13 6.12 -13.88
N LYS A 45 -1.12 5.25 -13.91
CA LYS A 45 -1.00 4.13 -14.86
C LYS A 45 0.03 3.10 -14.38
N GLY A 46 -0.11 1.85 -14.81
CA GLY A 46 0.86 0.80 -14.55
C GLY A 46 0.48 -0.53 -15.18
N ASN A 47 1.30 -1.54 -14.93
CA ASN A 47 1.05 -2.90 -15.40
C ASN A 47 1.62 -3.94 -14.44
N TYR A 48 1.05 -5.14 -14.48
CA TYR A 48 1.57 -6.37 -13.87
C TYR A 48 1.61 -7.46 -14.94
N GLY A 49 2.79 -7.74 -15.49
CA GLY A 49 2.89 -8.53 -16.72
C GLY A 49 2.14 -7.84 -17.86
N SER A 50 1.18 -8.54 -18.46
CA SER A 50 0.28 -8.05 -19.52
C SER A 50 -0.98 -7.36 -18.99
N ILE A 51 -1.23 -7.36 -17.67
CA ILE A 51 -2.43 -6.76 -17.08
C ILE A 51 -2.17 -5.28 -16.89
N GLU A 52 -2.89 -4.44 -17.63
CA GLU A 52 -2.82 -2.98 -17.53
C GLU A 52 -3.86 -2.44 -16.54
N PHE A 53 -3.49 -1.38 -15.83
CA PHE A 53 -4.39 -0.67 -14.92
C PHE A 53 -4.09 0.82 -14.89
N ALA A 54 -5.14 1.64 -14.80
CA ALA A 54 -5.05 3.09 -14.75
C ALA A 54 -6.27 3.69 -14.05
N ARG A 55 -6.07 4.81 -13.37
CA ARG A 55 -7.12 5.57 -12.64
C ARG A 55 -7.87 4.74 -11.58
N LEU A 56 -7.23 3.72 -11.04
CA LEU A 56 -7.70 2.91 -9.91
C LEU A 56 -7.06 3.38 -8.60
N ASN A 57 -7.62 2.93 -7.49
CA ASN A 57 -7.13 3.24 -6.17
C ASN A 57 -6.78 1.96 -5.40
N MET A 58 -5.81 2.08 -4.52
CA MET A 58 -5.47 1.08 -3.51
C MET A 58 -5.30 1.78 -2.18
N ALA A 59 -5.58 1.08 -1.09
CA ALA A 59 -5.30 1.56 0.24
C ALA A 59 -4.96 0.39 1.17
N TRP A 60 -4.21 0.68 2.22
CA TRP A 60 -4.09 -0.24 3.34
C TRP A 60 -4.10 0.54 4.66
N ILE A 61 -4.58 -0.13 5.70
CA ILE A 61 -4.59 0.37 7.07
C ILE A 61 -3.81 -0.64 7.90
N GLY A 62 -2.83 -0.17 8.66
CA GLY A 62 -1.96 -1.02 9.43
C GLY A 62 -1.68 -0.49 10.82
N SER A 63 -1.41 -1.43 11.73
CA SER A 63 -1.09 -1.16 13.14
C SER A 63 0.04 -2.08 13.59
N TRP A 64 1.07 -1.51 14.19
CA TRP A 64 2.19 -2.21 14.81
C TRP A 64 2.33 -1.75 16.27
N PRO A 65 2.65 -2.66 17.21
CA PRO A 65 2.84 -2.31 18.61
C PRO A 65 4.12 -1.50 18.87
N GLY A 66 4.98 -1.37 17.85
CA GLY A 66 6.29 -0.75 17.92
C GLY A 66 6.76 -0.25 16.55
N PRO A 67 8.07 -0.05 16.36
CA PRO A 67 8.67 0.15 15.04
C PRO A 67 8.30 -0.97 14.06
N ILE A 68 7.99 -0.62 12.81
CA ILE A 68 7.54 -1.58 11.78
C ILE A 68 8.51 -2.75 11.61
N HIS A 69 9.82 -2.51 11.68
CA HIS A 69 10.84 -3.56 11.51
C HIS A 69 10.92 -4.55 12.67
N GLU A 70 10.32 -4.24 13.84
CA GLU A 70 10.23 -5.17 14.97
C GLU A 70 9.08 -6.19 14.77
N GLY A 71 8.27 -6.04 13.70
CA GLY A 71 7.24 -7.02 13.33
C GLY A 71 5.93 -6.87 14.11
N HIS A 72 5.15 -7.94 14.19
CA HIS A 72 3.87 -7.99 14.92
C HIS A 72 2.77 -7.07 14.37
N GLY A 73 2.91 -6.68 13.10
CA GLY A 73 1.95 -5.85 12.41
C GLY A 73 0.62 -6.56 12.14
N LYS A 74 -0.42 -5.74 12.03
CA LYS A 74 -1.73 -6.14 11.51
C LYS A 74 -2.07 -5.23 10.34
N ILE A 75 -2.48 -5.80 9.21
CA ILE A 75 -2.80 -5.02 8.00
C ILE A 75 -4.12 -5.45 7.38
N SER A 76 -4.89 -4.47 6.93
CA SER A 76 -6.06 -4.65 6.07
C SER A 76 -5.84 -3.94 4.73
N TYR A 77 -6.15 -4.63 3.63
CA TYR A 77 -5.96 -4.11 2.27
C TYR A 77 -7.29 -3.85 1.57
N TYR A 78 -7.32 -2.80 0.76
CA TYR A 78 -8.47 -2.39 -0.02
C TYR A 78 -8.06 -2.04 -1.44
N ILE A 79 -8.82 -2.54 -2.41
CA ILE A 79 -8.64 -2.27 -3.83
C ILE A 79 -9.95 -1.69 -4.36
N ASP A 80 -9.82 -0.74 -5.28
CA ASP A 80 -10.97 -0.11 -5.92
C ASP A 80 -11.96 -1.14 -6.49
N GLU A 81 -13.23 -1.00 -6.12
CA GLU A 81 -14.31 -1.87 -6.61
C GLU A 81 -14.45 -1.85 -8.13
N ARG A 82 -13.97 -0.78 -8.79
CA ARG A 82 -13.99 -0.63 -10.26
C ARG A 82 -12.95 -1.50 -10.99
N ALA A 83 -12.02 -2.11 -10.28
CA ALA A 83 -11.03 -3.00 -10.89
C ALA A 83 -11.72 -4.24 -11.50
N SER A 84 -11.28 -4.71 -12.67
CA SER A 84 -11.67 -6.05 -13.14
C SER A 84 -11.13 -7.15 -12.19
N ASP A 85 -11.52 -8.40 -12.40
CA ASP A 85 -11.00 -9.51 -11.59
C ASP A 85 -9.49 -9.70 -11.81
N ASP A 86 -9.01 -9.66 -13.05
CA ASP A 86 -7.58 -9.72 -13.34
C ASP A 86 -6.80 -8.56 -12.72
N GLN A 87 -7.37 -7.34 -12.75
CA GLN A 87 -6.75 -6.17 -12.12
C GLN A 87 -6.74 -6.29 -10.61
N PHE A 88 -7.83 -6.78 -10.00
CA PHE A 88 -7.89 -7.01 -8.57
C PHE A 88 -6.81 -8.01 -8.14
N GLU A 89 -6.69 -9.14 -8.81
CA GLU A 89 -5.66 -10.14 -8.52
C GLU A 89 -4.23 -9.60 -8.68
N ALA A 90 -3.99 -8.82 -9.74
CA ALA A 90 -2.70 -8.16 -9.95
C ALA A 90 -2.37 -7.16 -8.84
N LEU A 91 -3.32 -6.29 -8.51
CA LEU A 91 -3.15 -5.25 -7.48
C LEU A 91 -3.05 -5.86 -6.08
N SER A 92 -3.78 -6.94 -5.79
CA SER A 92 -3.69 -7.73 -4.57
C SER A 92 -2.27 -8.24 -4.35
N LYS A 93 -1.66 -8.82 -5.40
CA LYS A 93 -0.26 -9.30 -5.33
C LYS A 93 0.73 -8.16 -5.12
N ILE A 94 0.49 -6.99 -5.72
CA ILE A 94 1.36 -5.82 -5.54
C ILE A 94 1.26 -5.28 -4.12
N ILE A 95 0.04 -4.98 -3.64
CA ILE A 95 -0.17 -4.26 -2.38
C ILE A 95 0.21 -5.09 -1.14
N THR A 96 0.07 -6.41 -1.22
CA THR A 96 0.49 -7.37 -0.17
C THR A 96 1.98 -7.67 -0.19
N GLY A 97 2.71 -7.20 -1.21
CA GLY A 97 4.13 -7.48 -1.41
C GLY A 97 4.45 -8.82 -2.09
N GLY A 98 3.45 -9.65 -2.41
CA GLY A 98 3.62 -10.94 -3.10
C GLY A 98 4.25 -10.81 -4.49
N ALA A 99 4.08 -9.67 -5.17
CA ALA A 99 4.73 -9.33 -6.43
C ALA A 99 6.24 -9.08 -6.29
N SER A 100 6.75 -8.96 -5.06
CA SER A 100 8.10 -8.49 -4.70
C SER A 100 8.42 -7.07 -5.18
N GLY A 101 9.25 -6.36 -4.40
CA GLY A 101 9.72 -5.02 -4.73
C GLY A 101 8.80 -3.91 -4.23
N GLY A 102 9.31 -2.67 -4.30
CA GLY A 102 8.64 -1.51 -3.71
C GLY A 102 8.52 -1.58 -2.18
N PRO A 103 7.86 -0.59 -1.57
CA PRO A 103 7.68 -0.55 -0.11
C PRO A 103 6.71 -1.64 0.41
N PHE A 104 5.84 -2.19 -0.44
CA PHE A 104 4.83 -3.18 -0.05
C PHE A 104 5.41 -4.48 0.50
N ALA A 105 6.56 -4.92 -0.02
CA ALA A 105 7.23 -6.11 0.48
C ALA A 105 7.68 -5.94 1.94
N VAL A 106 8.09 -4.74 2.35
CA VAL A 106 8.51 -4.45 3.72
C VAL A 106 7.31 -4.56 4.66
N TYR A 107 6.22 -3.85 4.35
CA TYR A 107 5.00 -3.90 5.16
C TYR A 107 4.45 -5.33 5.26
N GLY A 108 4.31 -6.03 4.13
CA GLY A 108 3.84 -7.41 4.08
C GLY A 108 4.70 -8.38 4.88
N SER A 109 6.04 -8.22 4.86
CA SER A 109 6.95 -9.09 5.62
C SER A 109 6.96 -8.85 7.15
N SER A 110 6.48 -7.70 7.59
CA SER A 110 6.49 -7.29 9.01
C SER A 110 5.17 -7.52 9.74
N ALA A 111 4.15 -8.02 9.03
CA ALA A 111 2.82 -8.23 9.58
C ALA A 111 2.57 -9.71 9.87
N ASP A 112 2.16 -10.00 11.10
CA ASP A 112 1.79 -11.35 11.53
C ASP A 112 0.32 -11.64 11.20
N THR A 113 -0.52 -10.59 11.18
CA THR A 113 -1.95 -10.70 10.85
C THR A 113 -2.25 -9.92 9.57
N VAL A 114 -2.46 -10.65 8.48
CA VAL A 114 -2.78 -10.08 7.18
C VAL A 114 -4.20 -10.47 6.81
N GLN A 115 -5.07 -9.47 6.61
CA GLN A 115 -6.38 -9.72 6.01
C GLN A 115 -6.25 -9.83 4.51
N GLU A 116 -7.06 -10.71 3.90
CA GLU A 116 -7.18 -10.76 2.45
C GLU A 116 -7.63 -9.41 1.88
N PRO A 117 -7.10 -8.99 0.72
CA PRO A 117 -7.56 -7.78 0.04
C PRO A 117 -9.07 -7.80 -0.22
N ARG A 118 -9.72 -6.66 -0.01
CA ARG A 118 -11.16 -6.50 -0.26
C ARG A 118 -11.42 -5.41 -1.28
N ARG A 119 -12.49 -5.58 -2.06
CA ARG A 119 -13.01 -4.52 -2.91
C ARG A 119 -13.68 -3.46 -2.06
N ALA A 120 -13.44 -2.19 -2.35
CA ALA A 120 -14.09 -1.07 -1.68
C ALA A 120 -14.23 0.14 -2.61
N LYS A 121 -15.24 0.97 -2.35
CA LYS A 121 -15.37 2.29 -2.96
C LYS A 121 -14.31 3.23 -2.38
N ILE A 122 -13.36 3.65 -3.21
CA ILE A 122 -12.26 4.53 -2.82
C ILE A 122 -12.23 5.74 -3.77
N ALA A 123 -12.36 6.96 -3.24
CA ALA A 123 -12.46 8.19 -4.05
C ALA A 123 -11.24 9.10 -3.89
N PHE A 124 -10.54 9.44 -4.98
CA PHE A 124 -9.38 10.37 -4.97
C PHE A 124 -9.81 11.70 -5.53
N GLN A 125 -9.53 12.75 -4.77
CA GLN A 125 -9.74 14.11 -5.23
C GLN A 125 -8.49 14.89 -4.85
N ALA A 126 -7.84 15.45 -5.86
CA ALA A 126 -6.86 16.50 -5.70
C ALA A 126 -7.38 17.69 -6.51
N ARG A 127 -7.36 18.88 -5.92
CA ARG A 127 -7.49 20.11 -6.73
C ARG A 127 -6.30 20.08 -7.68
N SER A 128 -6.57 20.11 -8.98
CA SER A 128 -5.59 19.84 -10.03
C SER A 128 -4.23 20.47 -9.72
N THR A 129 -3.20 19.64 -9.58
CA THR A 129 -1.85 20.05 -10.01
C THR A 129 -1.79 19.82 -11.52
N ALA A 130 -2.64 20.52 -12.27
CA ALA A 130 -2.50 20.59 -13.71
C ALA A 130 -1.35 21.58 -13.97
N GLN A 131 -0.15 21.03 -14.12
CA GLN A 131 0.91 21.61 -14.94
C GLN A 131 1.44 20.48 -15.82
#